data_AF-A0A1V9XD13-F1
#
_entry.id   AF-A0A1V9XD13-F1
#
_cell.length_a   1.000
_cell.length_b   1.000
_cell.length_c   1.000
_cell.angle_alpha   90.00
_cell.angle_beta   90.00
_cell.angle_gamma   90.00
#
_symmetry.space_group_name_H-M   'P 1'
#
loop_
_entity.id
_entity.type
_entity.pdbx_description
1 polymer ?
#
loop_
_entity_poly.entity_id
_entity_poly.type
_entity_poly.pdbx_seq_one_letter_code
_entity_poly.pdbx_strand_id
1 'polypeptide(L)'
;YVANRGYVVTYGGMSRQPVTVSTAALIFKSVHVVGFWRSLWAKENSGSPEDNKMYAELEKFALEHKLRAPIHLMCPLREYQSAVKTSMKGYTSCKQILVNE
;
A
#
# COMPACT_ATOMS: atom_id res chain seq x y z
N TYR A 1 -1.95 -2.12 -19.85
CA TYR A 1 -1.40 -0.95 -20.56
C TYR A 1 -2.03 0.33 -20.03
N VAL A 2 -1.27 1.43 -19.99
CA VAL A 2 -1.76 2.74 -19.53
C VAL A 2 -2.34 3.50 -20.72
N ALA A 3 -3.55 4.04 -20.56
CA ALA A 3 -4.18 4.87 -21.59
C ALA A 3 -3.46 6.21 -21.78
N ASN A 4 -3.70 6.89 -22.90
CA ASN A 4 -3.18 8.24 -23.12
C ASN A 4 -3.65 9.17 -21.98
N ARG A 5 -2.75 10.04 -21.50
CA ARG A 5 -2.95 10.94 -20.36
C ARG A 5 -3.19 10.25 -19.01
N GLY A 6 -3.03 8.92 -18.94
CA GLY A 6 -3.21 8.15 -17.71
C GLY A 6 -2.12 8.41 -16.67
N TYR A 7 -2.42 8.04 -15.42
CA TYR A 7 -1.50 8.14 -14.29
C TYR A 7 -0.95 6.77 -13.93
N VAL A 8 0.36 6.71 -13.73
CA VAL A 8 1.06 5.61 -13.09
C VAL A 8 1.51 6.09 -11.73
N VAL A 9 0.94 5.50 -10.68
CA VAL A 9 1.26 5.85 -9.29
C VAL A 9 2.19 4.79 -8.72
N THR A 10 3.36 5.19 -8.22
CA THR A 10 4.22 4.31 -7.43
C THR A 10 4.09 4.65 -5.94
N TYR A 11 3.96 3.63 -5.10
CA TYR A 11 3.84 3.76 -3.65
C TYR A 11 4.95 3.01 -2.88
N GLY A 12 5.92 2.46 -3.61
CA GLY A 12 7.02 1.69 -3.03
C GLY A 12 8.04 1.29 -4.10
N GLY A 13 9.20 0.81 -3.66
CA GLY A 13 10.26 0.36 -4.54
C GLY A 13 11.32 -0.44 -3.80
N MET A 14 12.02 -1.30 -4.53
CA MET A 14 13.20 -1.99 -3.99
C MET A 14 14.40 -1.05 -4.04
N SER A 15 15.26 -1.13 -3.02
CA SER A 15 16.49 -0.34 -2.98
C SER A 15 17.33 -0.59 -4.24
N ARG A 16 17.87 0.49 -4.83
CA ARG A 16 18.67 0.46 -6.06
C ARG A 16 17.94 -0.03 -7.31
N GLN A 17 16.61 -0.10 -7.29
CA GLN A 17 15.80 -0.40 -8.48
C GLN A 17 14.92 0.81 -8.83
N PRO A 18 15.45 1.80 -9.57
CA PRO A 18 14.68 2.98 -9.95
C PRO A 18 13.58 2.63 -10.94
N VAL A 19 12.49 3.41 -10.90
CA VAL A 19 11.44 3.35 -11.92
C VAL A 19 12.00 3.91 -13.22
N THR A 20 11.90 3.14 -14.31
CA THR A 20 12.29 3.58 -15.66
C THR A 20 11.06 3.81 -16.51
N VAL A 21 11.01 4.93 -17.23
CA VAL A 21 9.86 5.33 -18.06
C VAL A 21 10.34 5.66 -19.46
N SER A 22 9.64 5.17 -20.48
CA SER A 22 10.01 5.47 -21.87
C SER A 22 9.67 6.91 -22.25
N THR A 23 10.58 7.59 -22.96
CA THR A 23 10.36 8.94 -23.52
C THR A 23 9.09 9.02 -24.36
N ALA A 24 8.81 8.00 -25.17
CA ALA A 24 7.61 7.97 -26.02
C ALA A 24 6.30 7.98 -25.22
N ALA A 25 6.26 7.33 -24.04
CA ALA A 25 5.09 7.37 -23.16
C ALA A 25 4.87 8.76 -22.55
N LEU A 26 5.94 9.47 -22.21
CA LEU A 26 5.84 10.83 -21.67
C LEU A 26 5.43 11.83 -22.76
N ILE A 27 6.08 11.81 -23.92
CA ILE A 27 5.86 12.81 -24.98
C ILE A 27 4.58 12.53 -25.77
N PHE A 28 4.43 11.32 -26.31
CA PHE A 28 3.36 11.03 -27.29
C PHE A 28 2.09 10.48 -26.67
N LYS A 29 2.17 9.94 -25.45
CA LYS A 29 0.99 9.49 -24.70
C LYS A 29 0.65 10.41 -23.53
N SER A 30 1.49 11.40 -23.21
CA SER A 30 1.29 12.32 -22.08
C SER A 30 1.03 11.59 -20.76
N VAL A 31 1.69 10.45 -20.54
CA VAL A 31 1.53 9.67 -19.29
C VAL A 31 2.12 10.46 -18.12
N HIS A 32 1.40 10.48 -17.00
CA HIS A 32 1.87 11.05 -15.74
C HIS A 32 2.45 9.95 -14.86
N VAL A 33 3.63 10.18 -14.29
CA VAL A 33 4.25 9.26 -13.34
C VAL A 33 4.45 10.00 -12.03
N VAL A 34 3.76 9.54 -10.98
CA VAL A 34 3.70 10.24 -9.68
C VAL A 34 3.94 9.28 -8.52
N GLY A 35 4.44 9.81 -7.41
CA GLY A 35 4.57 9.09 -6.16
C GLY A 35 3.33 9.28 -5.27
N PHE A 36 2.99 8.25 -4.49
CA PHE A 36 2.04 8.38 -3.39
C PHE A 36 2.65 7.87 -2.08
N TRP A 37 2.69 8.73 -1.06
CA TRP A 37 3.27 8.41 0.24
C TRP A 37 2.21 8.51 1.33
N ARG A 38 1.60 7.37 1.70
CA ARG A 38 0.49 7.30 2.67
C ARG A 38 0.82 7.97 4.01
N SER A 39 2.05 7.82 4.52
CA SER A 39 2.45 8.40 5.82
C SER A 39 2.57 9.91 5.77
N LEU A 40 3.11 10.48 4.69
CA LEU A 40 3.14 11.93 4.51
C LEU A 40 1.73 12.49 4.40
N TRP A 41 0.90 11.86 3.56
CA TRP A 41 -0.51 12.25 3.43
C TRP A 41 -1.24 12.18 4.78
N ALA A 42 -1.01 11.13 5.59
CA ALA A 42 -1.55 11.04 6.95
C ALA A 42 -1.11 12.22 7.81
N LYS A 43 0.18 12.54 7.81
CA LYS A 43 0.75 13.63 8.63
C LYS A 43 0.12 14.97 8.29
N GLU A 44 -0.21 15.20 7.02
CA GLU A 44 -0.78 16.45 6.52
C GLU A 44 -2.31 16.52 6.64
N ASN A 45 -3.00 15.38 6.64
CA ASN A 45 -4.46 15.32 6.51
C ASN A 45 -5.17 14.61 7.68
N SER A 46 -4.45 14.15 8.72
CA SER A 46 -5.08 13.47 9.87
C SER A 46 -6.22 14.30 10.46
N GLY A 47 -7.41 13.70 10.54
CA GLY A 47 -8.60 14.37 11.09
C GLY A 47 -9.29 15.36 10.14
N SER A 48 -8.77 15.55 8.92
CA SER A 48 -9.45 16.32 7.86
C SER A 48 -10.75 15.63 7.40
N PRO A 49 -11.69 16.37 6.77
CA PRO A 49 -12.83 15.77 6.12
C PRO A 49 -12.46 14.65 5.13
N GLU A 50 -11.35 14.80 4.42
CA GLU A 50 -10.85 13.84 3.42
C GLU A 50 -10.35 12.54 4.06
N ASP A 51 -9.61 12.62 5.18
CA ASP A 51 -9.13 11.43 5.93
C ASP A 51 -10.31 10.67 6.55
N ASN A 52 -11.26 11.40 7.15
CA ASN A 52 -12.48 10.79 7.68
C ASN A 52 -13.32 10.12 6.58
N LYS A 53 -13.45 10.77 5.41
CA LYS A 53 -14.17 10.21 4.26
C LYS A 53 -13.52 8.92 3.78
N MET A 54 -12.19 8.89 3.64
CA MET A 54 -11.46 7.69 3.22
C MET A 54 -11.71 6.52 4.19
N TYR A 55 -11.63 6.74 5.50
CA TYR A 55 -11.90 5.68 6.47
C TYR A 55 -13.36 5.22 6.47
N ALA A 56 -14.32 6.13 6.33
CA ALA A 56 -15.74 5.78 6.22
C ALA A 56 -16.04 4.91 4.98
N GLU A 57 -15.37 5.18 3.85
CA GLU A 57 -15.48 4.35 2.64
C GLU A 57 -14.88 2.96 2.85
N LEU A 58 -13.72 2.85 3.50
CA LEU A 58 -13.09 1.56 3.81
C LEU A 58 -13.93 0.72 4.79
N GLU A 59 -14.51 1.36 5.81
CA GLU A 59 -15.43 0.71 6.75
C GLU A 59 -16.66 0.17 6.03
N LYS A 60 -17.28 0.98 5.16
CA LYS A 60 -18.40 0.54 4.32
C LYS A 60 -18.02 -0.68 3.48
N PHE A 61 -16.86 -0.69 2.84
CA PHE A 61 -16.42 -1.85 2.07
C PHE A 61 -16.18 -3.10 2.92
N ALA A 62 -15.72 -2.93 4.16
CA ALA A 62 -15.56 -4.05 5.09
C ALA A 62 -16.92 -4.63 5.52
N LEU A 63 -17.89 -3.77 5.86
CA LEU A 63 -19.26 -4.16 6.20
C LEU A 63 -19.98 -4.83 5.03
N GLU A 64 -19.75 -4.36 3.80
CA GLU A 64 -20.25 -4.99 2.57
C GLU A 64 -19.46 -6.24 2.14
N HIS A 65 -18.46 -6.66 2.92
CA HIS A 65 -17.55 -7.77 2.62
C HIS A 65 -16.80 -7.68 1.27
N LYS A 66 -16.73 -6.48 0.69
CA LYS A 66 -15.94 -6.15 -0.51
C LYS A 66 -14.45 -5.96 -0.19
N LEU A 67 -14.15 -5.58 1.05
CA LEU A 67 -12.80 -5.54 1.60
C LEU A 67 -12.68 -6.62 2.69
N ARG A 68 -11.83 -7.61 2.47
CA ARG A 68 -11.55 -8.69 3.43
C ARG A 68 -10.08 -8.67 3.79
N ALA A 69 -9.77 -9.00 5.05
CA ALA A 69 -8.39 -9.18 5.46
C ALA A 69 -7.73 -10.28 4.61
N PRO A 70 -6.45 -10.12 4.20
CA PRO A 70 -5.71 -11.20 3.56
C PRO A 70 -5.47 -12.34 4.56
N ILE A 71 -4.97 -13.48 4.07
CA ILE A 71 -4.53 -14.58 4.93
C ILE A 71 -3.51 -14.05 5.94
N HIS A 72 -3.74 -14.32 7.22
CA HIS A 72 -2.93 -13.81 8.32
C HIS A 72 -2.78 -14.84 9.43
N LEU A 73 -1.71 -14.68 10.21
CA LEU A 73 -1.39 -15.48 11.39
C LEU A 73 -1.26 -14.54 12.58
N MET A 74 -1.93 -14.92 13.68
CA MET A 74 -1.80 -14.23 14.96
C MET A 74 -0.57 -14.78 15.67
N CYS A 75 0.35 -13.89 16.04
CA CYS A 75 1.61 -14.23 16.68
C CYS A 75 1.70 -13.52 18.03
N PRO A 76 1.97 -14.24 19.14
CA PRO A 76 2.20 -13.59 20.43
C PRO A 76 3.33 -12.57 20.34
N LEU A 77 3.20 -11.42 21.02
CA LEU A 77 4.20 -10.35 20.99
C LEU A 77 5.57 -10.85 21.48
N ARG A 78 5.61 -11.78 22.43
CA ARG A 78 6.84 -12.43 22.91
C ARG A 78 7.61 -13.17 21.80
N GLU A 79 6.95 -13.53 20.69
CA GLU A 79 7.53 -14.23 19.54
C GLU A 79 7.83 -13.30 18.35
N TYR A 80 7.86 -11.97 18.55
CA TYR A 80 8.01 -10.99 17.46
C TYR A 80 9.20 -11.26 16.55
N GLN A 81 10.31 -11.78 17.08
CA GLN A 81 11.51 -12.09 16.30
C GLN A 81 11.23 -13.11 15.18
N SER A 82 10.45 -14.15 15.49
CA SER A 82 10.06 -15.18 14.52
C SER A 82 9.09 -14.62 13.48
N ALA A 83 8.11 -13.82 13.92
CA ALA A 83 7.14 -13.17 13.06
C ALA A 83 7.81 -12.17 12.08
N VAL A 84 8.76 -11.37 12.56
CA VAL A 84 9.54 -10.45 11.72
C VAL A 84 10.40 -11.22 10.72
N LYS A 85 11.13 -12.25 11.17
CA LYS A 85 11.96 -13.09 10.29
C LYS A 85 11.11 -13.72 9.18
N THR A 86 9.90 -14.17 9.50
CA THR A 86 8.96 -14.73 8.52
C THR A 86 8.51 -13.66 7.54
N SER A 87 8.13 -12.47 8.01
CA SER A 87 7.66 -11.36 7.16
C SER A 87 8.71 -10.86 6.16
N MET A 88 9.99 -10.98 6.50
CA MET A 88 11.11 -10.57 5.65
C MET A 88 11.49 -11.61 4.58
N LYS A 89 10.94 -12.82 4.62
CA LYS A 89 11.12 -13.79 3.53
C LYS A 89 10.40 -13.28 2.29
N GLY A 90 11.04 -13.38 1.12
CA GLY A 90 10.37 -13.12 -0.15
C GLY A 90 9.20 -14.09 -0.35
N TYR A 91 8.15 -13.63 -1.04
CA TYR A 91 6.96 -14.44 -1.39
C TYR A 91 6.19 -15.01 -0.18
N THR A 92 6.08 -14.25 0.92
CA THR A 92 5.22 -14.64 2.04
C THR A 92 3.75 -14.52 1.67
N SER A 93 3.00 -15.60 1.84
CA SER A 93 1.56 -15.67 1.54
C SER A 93 0.67 -15.29 2.73
N CYS A 94 1.25 -14.99 3.89
CA CYS A 94 0.53 -14.81 5.15
C CYS A 94 1.07 -13.62 5.95
N LYS A 95 0.20 -12.65 6.24
CA LYS A 95 0.53 -11.48 7.07
C LYS A 95 0.68 -11.90 8.53
N GLN A 96 1.78 -11.52 9.16
CA GLN A 96 1.99 -11.74 10.60
C GLN A 96 1.36 -10.58 11.37
N ILE A 97 0.47 -10.87 12.33
CA ILE A 97 -0.18 -9.88 13.20
C ILE A 97 0.26 -10.16 14.63
N LEU A 98 0.97 -9.20 15.23
CA LEU A 98 1.39 -9.31 16.63
C LEU A 98 0.20 -9.01 17.55
N VAL A 99 -0.01 -9.88 18.53
CA VAL A 99 -1.01 -9.70 19.58
C VAL A 99 -0.38 -9.74 20.96
N ASN A 100 -0.90 -8.91 21.86
CA ASN A 100 -0.51 -8.94 23.26
C ASN A 100 -1.32 -10.05 23.95
N GLU A 101 -0.65 -11.10 24.42
CA GLU A 101 -1.21 -12.13 25.29
C GLU A 101 -0.89 -11.81 26.75
#